data_AF-A0A0M0LHF0-F1
#
_entry.id   AF-A0A0M0LHF0-F1
#
_cell.length_a   1.000
_cell.length_b   1.000
_cell.length_c   1.000
_cell.angle_alpha   90.00
_cell.angle_beta   90.00
_cell.angle_gamma   90.00
#
_symmetry.space_group_name_H-M   'P 1'
#
loop_
_entity.id
_entity.type
_entity.pdbx_description
1 polymer ?
#
loop_
_entity_poly.entity_id
_entity_poly.type
_entity_poly.pdbx_seq_one_letter_code
_entity_poly.pdbx_strand_id
1 'polypeptide(L)'
;MHDIVENLCIRVPKVYDWVKRQVDLPLLSYTNVRDLGFDCEGATGSNDDPCAVLEEPFSVEVLLTNEFGEPTKDVEVSEIKQPHGRTPVEVTLPNGDTITLYKVKVLVKGFFTVEITDRMGHVCVSDAKPFATAQTFFLCAPKGTKLNGKVTTIDGEIGDASLICVGGRFAQLDVSISFCLDVQMEAEVKIEVEGRFCTPRSELPINSCDTVHIPPQCPELFPAHQSDDDFC
;
A
#
# COMPACT_ATOMS: atom_id res chain seq x y z
N MET A 1 18.68 47.06 -5.88
CA MET A 1 18.02 46.03 -6.71
C MET A 1 16.76 45.67 -5.96
N HIS A 2 15.59 46.07 -6.46
CA HIS A 2 14.33 45.69 -5.82
C HIS A 2 14.07 44.24 -6.19
N ASP A 3 13.95 43.36 -5.20
CA ASP A 3 13.52 41.98 -5.43
C ASP A 3 12.11 42.04 -6.03
N ILE A 4 11.99 41.62 -7.29
CA ILE A 4 10.70 41.56 -7.98
C ILE A 4 9.98 40.35 -7.39
N VAL A 5 8.97 40.63 -6.58
CA VAL A 5 8.03 39.64 -6.07
C VAL A 5 6.99 39.39 -7.16
N GLU A 6 6.79 38.12 -7.53
CA GLU A 6 5.78 37.71 -8.50
C GLU A 6 4.80 36.74 -7.84
N ASN A 7 3.50 36.98 -8.05
CA ASN A 7 2.46 36.06 -7.63
C ASN A 7 2.30 34.96 -8.68
N LEU A 8 2.64 33.73 -8.30
CA LEU A 8 2.54 32.56 -9.16
C LEU A 8 1.21 31.86 -8.87
N CYS A 9 0.38 31.71 -9.90
CA CYS A 9 -0.85 30.91 -9.84
C CYS A 9 -0.56 29.47 -10.28
N ILE A 10 -0.68 28.51 -9.36
CA ILE A 10 -0.38 27.10 -9.61
C ILE A 10 -1.64 26.26 -9.46
N ARG A 11 -1.89 25.38 -10.43
CA ARG A 11 -2.95 24.37 -10.34
C ARG A 11 -2.38 23.12 -9.69
N VAL A 12 -2.91 22.72 -8.54
CA VAL A 12 -2.43 21.56 -7.77
C VAL A 12 -3.60 20.76 -7.18
N PRO A 13 -3.42 19.45 -6.96
CA PRO A 13 -4.32 18.68 -6.11
C PRO A 13 -4.14 19.10 -4.65
N LYS A 14 -5.21 19.57 -4.00
CA LYS A 14 -5.25 19.80 -2.56
C LYS A 14 -5.76 18.56 -1.86
N VAL A 15 -5.02 18.05 -0.90
CA VAL A 15 -5.45 17.00 0.04
C VAL A 15 -6.32 17.63 1.13
N TYR A 16 -7.54 17.12 1.31
CA TYR A 16 -8.50 17.57 2.34
C TYR A 16 -8.45 16.71 3.60
N ASP A 17 -8.15 15.42 3.43
CA ASP A 17 -7.95 14.46 4.51
C ASP A 17 -7.05 13.34 4.00
N TRP A 18 -6.30 12.73 4.91
CA TRP A 18 -5.38 11.64 4.62
C TRP A 18 -5.29 10.69 5.81
N VAL A 19 -5.58 9.41 5.57
CA VAL A 19 -5.44 8.36 6.56
C VAL A 19 -4.74 7.15 5.97
N LYS A 20 -3.99 6.45 6.82
CA LYS A 20 -3.41 5.13 6.52
C LYS A 20 -3.96 4.11 7.50
N ARG A 21 -4.37 2.95 7.00
CA ARG A 21 -4.95 1.87 7.82
C ARG A 21 -4.44 0.52 7.34
N GLN A 22 -4.08 -0.36 8.26
CA GLN A 22 -3.89 -1.79 7.96
C GLN A 22 -5.24 -2.46 7.75
N VAL A 23 -5.35 -3.24 6.69
CA VAL A 23 -6.55 -3.98 6.31
C VAL A 23 -6.20 -5.45 6.26
N ASP A 24 -6.89 -6.22 7.09
CA ASP A 24 -6.80 -7.67 7.11
C ASP A 24 -8.08 -8.26 6.49
N LEU A 25 -7.92 -9.16 5.54
CA LEU A 25 -9.04 -9.88 4.97
C LEU A 25 -9.44 -11.06 5.86
N PRO A 26 -10.70 -11.51 5.80
CA PRO A 26 -11.06 -12.81 6.35
C PRO A 26 -10.17 -13.91 5.73
N LEU A 27 -9.79 -14.89 6.56
CA LEU A 27 -8.98 -16.02 6.13
C LEU A 27 -9.62 -16.71 4.90
N LEU A 28 -8.85 -16.83 3.82
CA LEU A 28 -9.28 -17.55 2.62
C LEU A 28 -8.83 -18.99 2.76
N SER A 29 -9.77 -19.92 2.90
CA SER A 29 -9.48 -21.34 3.11
C SER A 29 -9.91 -22.16 1.90
N TYR A 30 -8.98 -22.93 1.35
CA TYR A 30 -9.17 -23.78 0.18
C TYR A 30 -8.94 -25.24 0.58
N THR A 31 -9.98 -26.06 0.48
CA THR A 31 -9.92 -27.50 0.81
C THR A 31 -9.86 -28.40 -0.42
N ASN A 32 -9.87 -27.81 -1.62
CA ASN A 32 -9.81 -28.52 -2.88
C ASN A 32 -8.74 -27.90 -3.78
N VAL A 33 -7.68 -28.68 -4.07
CA VAL A 33 -6.54 -28.23 -4.86
C VAL A 33 -6.90 -27.74 -6.26
N ARG A 34 -7.98 -28.27 -6.85
CA ARG A 34 -8.45 -27.86 -8.18
C ARG A 34 -9.01 -26.44 -8.21
N ASP A 35 -9.43 -25.91 -7.06
CA ASP A 35 -9.89 -24.53 -6.97
C ASP A 35 -8.69 -23.57 -7.05
N LEU A 36 -7.47 -24.08 -6.82
CA LEU A 36 -6.22 -23.33 -6.84
C LEU A 36 -5.52 -23.40 -8.19
N GLY A 37 -5.56 -24.54 -8.87
CA GLY A 37 -4.98 -24.69 -10.20
C GLY A 37 -3.45 -24.57 -10.18
N PHE A 38 -2.79 -25.33 -9.30
CA PHE A 38 -1.33 -25.35 -9.26
C PHE A 38 -0.72 -25.94 -10.53
N ASP A 39 0.40 -25.35 -10.94
CA ASP A 39 1.31 -25.82 -11.96
C ASP A 39 2.69 -26.04 -11.34
N CYS A 40 3.14 -27.29 -11.33
CA CYS A 40 4.43 -27.71 -10.75
C CYS A 40 5.48 -28.08 -11.79
N GLU A 41 5.11 -28.17 -13.08
CA GLU A 41 5.98 -28.63 -14.17
C GLU A 41 6.17 -27.57 -15.28
N GLY A 42 5.66 -26.35 -15.06
CA GLY A 42 5.74 -25.25 -16.01
C GLY A 42 4.69 -25.30 -17.13
N ALA A 43 3.61 -26.06 -16.94
CA ALA A 43 2.44 -26.10 -17.79
C ALA A 43 1.21 -25.53 -17.06
N THR A 44 0.88 -24.27 -17.33
CA THR A 44 -0.24 -23.55 -16.68
C THR A 44 -1.54 -24.35 -16.74
N GLY A 45 -2.22 -24.52 -15.59
CA GLY A 45 -3.52 -25.20 -15.50
C GLY A 45 -3.47 -26.73 -15.41
N SER A 46 -2.32 -27.33 -15.12
CA SER A 46 -2.17 -28.78 -14.89
C SER A 46 -2.98 -29.29 -13.68
N ASN A 47 -3.33 -28.40 -12.73
CA ASN A 47 -4.03 -28.74 -11.48
C ASN A 47 -3.28 -29.79 -10.65
N ASP A 48 -1.97 -29.65 -10.60
CA ASP A 48 -1.09 -30.56 -9.88
C ASP A 48 -1.37 -30.51 -8.37
N ASP A 49 -1.12 -31.63 -7.70
CA ASP A 49 -1.15 -31.71 -6.25
C ASP A 49 0.26 -31.37 -5.73
N PRO A 50 0.51 -30.15 -5.22
CA PRO A 50 1.86 -29.75 -4.80
C PRO A 50 2.38 -30.65 -3.68
N CYS A 51 1.52 -31.20 -2.84
CA CYS A 51 1.89 -32.12 -1.77
C CYS A 51 2.35 -33.50 -2.28
N ALA A 52 1.99 -33.86 -3.53
CA ALA A 52 2.41 -35.10 -4.15
C ALA A 52 3.68 -34.93 -5.00
N VAL A 53 3.99 -33.71 -5.42
CA VAL A 53 5.12 -33.40 -6.30
C VAL A 53 6.33 -32.88 -5.51
N LEU A 54 6.11 -32.00 -4.54
CA LEU A 54 7.17 -31.32 -3.79
C LEU A 54 7.64 -32.14 -2.58
N GLU A 55 8.93 -32.03 -2.26
CA GLU A 55 9.51 -32.61 -1.05
C GLU A 55 9.46 -31.63 0.15
N GLU A 56 9.02 -32.10 1.32
CA GLU A 56 9.12 -31.30 2.54
C GLU A 56 10.60 -31.13 3.01
N PRO A 57 10.93 -29.99 3.66
CA PRO A 57 10.09 -28.82 3.89
C PRO A 57 9.99 -27.92 2.65
N PHE A 58 8.86 -27.23 2.52
CA PHE A 58 8.62 -26.21 1.49
C PHE A 58 8.42 -24.82 2.12
N SER A 59 8.71 -23.76 1.36
CA SER A 59 8.27 -22.40 1.63
C SER A 59 7.00 -22.10 0.86
N VAL A 60 6.14 -21.22 1.39
CA VAL A 60 4.89 -20.79 0.75
C VAL A 60 4.84 -19.27 0.76
N GLU A 61 4.74 -18.67 -0.42
CA GLU A 61 4.71 -17.22 -0.61
C GLU A 61 3.39 -16.79 -1.28
N VAL A 62 2.86 -15.64 -0.86
CA VAL A 62 1.61 -15.07 -1.40
C VAL A 62 1.93 -13.77 -2.12
N LEU A 63 2.01 -13.86 -3.45
CA LEU A 63 2.50 -12.79 -4.30
C LEU A 63 1.33 -11.97 -4.87
N LEU A 64 1.45 -10.64 -4.85
CA LEU A 64 0.51 -9.76 -5.52
C LEU A 64 0.68 -9.83 -7.04
N THR A 65 -0.40 -10.13 -7.75
CA THR A 65 -0.38 -10.29 -9.21
C THR A 65 -1.52 -9.54 -9.89
N ASN A 66 -1.43 -9.43 -11.22
CA ASN A 66 -2.58 -9.12 -12.06
C ASN A 66 -3.46 -10.37 -12.25
N GLU A 67 -4.54 -10.22 -13.03
CA GLU A 67 -5.49 -11.30 -13.35
C GLU A 67 -4.89 -12.46 -14.16
N PHE A 68 -3.70 -12.26 -14.75
CA PHE A 68 -2.97 -13.25 -15.52
C PHE A 68 -1.86 -13.95 -14.71
N GLY A 69 -1.70 -13.61 -13.42
CA GLY A 69 -0.68 -14.18 -12.55
C GLY A 69 0.69 -13.52 -12.65
N GLU A 70 0.82 -12.38 -13.34
CA GLU A 70 2.08 -11.65 -13.43
C GLU A 70 2.25 -10.69 -12.23
N PRO A 71 3.46 -10.58 -11.63
CA PRO A 71 3.70 -9.68 -10.52
C PRO A 71 3.31 -8.23 -10.83
N THR A 72 2.60 -7.59 -9.89
CA THR A 72 2.18 -6.19 -10.06
C THR A 72 2.28 -5.41 -8.75
N LYS A 73 2.29 -4.08 -8.87
CA LYS A 73 2.11 -3.15 -7.75
C LYS A 73 0.75 -2.45 -7.81
N ASP A 74 -0.03 -2.72 -8.85
CA ASP A 74 -1.29 -2.06 -9.12
C ASP A 74 -2.43 -2.85 -8.49
N VAL A 75 -3.06 -2.25 -7.48
CA VAL A 75 -4.29 -2.74 -6.86
C VAL A 75 -5.39 -1.73 -7.16
N GLU A 76 -6.55 -2.21 -7.61
CA GLU A 76 -7.68 -1.33 -7.88
C GLU A 76 -8.22 -0.78 -6.56
N VAL A 77 -8.15 0.54 -6.37
CA VAL A 77 -8.77 1.25 -5.24
C VAL A 77 -9.76 2.27 -5.77
N SER A 78 -11.02 2.14 -5.41
CA SER A 78 -12.09 3.00 -5.91
C SER A 78 -13.11 3.37 -4.84
N GLU A 79 -13.78 4.51 -5.02
CA GLU A 79 -14.88 4.91 -4.13
C GLU A 79 -16.18 4.24 -4.59
N ILE A 80 -16.83 3.51 -3.69
CA ILE A 80 -18.20 3.00 -3.91
C ILE A 80 -19.16 4.18 -3.88
N LYS A 81 -19.73 4.51 -5.04
CA LYS A 81 -20.72 5.59 -5.16
C LYS A 81 -22.00 5.23 -4.42
N GLN A 82 -22.38 6.08 -3.48
CA GLN A 82 -23.59 5.94 -2.68
C GLN A 82 -24.76 6.63 -3.40
N PRO A 83 -25.97 6.03 -3.47
CA PRO A 83 -27.10 6.57 -4.24
C PRO A 83 -27.48 8.01 -3.89
N HIS A 84 -27.32 8.41 -2.62
CA HIS A 84 -27.66 9.74 -2.12
C HIS A 84 -26.42 10.62 -1.86
N GLY A 85 -25.27 10.26 -2.44
CA GLY A 85 -23.99 10.89 -2.13
C GLY A 85 -23.42 10.44 -0.78
N ARG A 86 -22.35 11.10 -0.35
CA ARG A 86 -21.69 10.79 0.93
C ARG A 86 -22.57 11.25 2.10
N THR A 87 -22.78 10.39 3.08
CA THR A 87 -23.54 10.72 4.29
C THR A 87 -22.68 11.57 5.23
N PRO A 88 -23.11 12.80 5.62
CA PRO A 88 -22.41 13.57 6.63
C PRO A 88 -22.62 12.97 8.03
N VAL A 89 -21.61 13.10 8.89
CA VAL A 89 -21.62 12.68 10.29
C VAL A 89 -20.98 13.79 11.11
N GLU A 90 -21.67 14.26 12.13
CA GLU A 90 -21.13 15.23 13.09
C GLU A 90 -20.33 14.50 14.17
N VAL A 91 -19.12 14.98 14.43
CA VAL A 91 -18.22 14.44 15.45
C VAL A 91 -17.78 15.58 16.35
N THR A 92 -17.96 15.40 17.65
CA THR A 92 -17.46 16.34 18.66
C THR A 92 -16.02 15.97 19.02
N LEU A 93 -15.11 16.92 18.82
CA LEU A 93 -13.70 16.81 19.17
C LEU A 93 -13.52 16.95 20.69
N PRO A 94 -12.38 16.50 21.25
CA PRO A 94 -12.11 16.60 22.69
C PRO A 94 -12.14 18.05 23.25
N ASN A 95 -11.92 19.04 22.39
CA ASN A 95 -11.98 20.46 22.75
C ASN A 95 -13.41 21.05 22.76
N GLY A 96 -14.43 20.25 22.42
CA GLY A 96 -15.83 20.66 22.36
C GLY A 96 -16.31 21.15 20.99
N ASP A 97 -15.40 21.33 20.02
CA ASP A 97 -15.78 21.71 18.67
C ASP A 97 -16.49 20.57 17.94
N THR A 98 -17.45 20.91 17.08
CA THR A 98 -18.12 19.92 16.22
C THR A 98 -17.63 20.07 14.79
N ILE A 99 -17.17 18.96 14.20
CA ILE A 99 -16.75 18.89 12.80
C ILE A 99 -17.68 17.97 12.01
N THR A 100 -17.86 18.25 10.72
CA THR A 100 -18.59 17.37 9.80
C THR A 100 -17.61 16.50 9.03
N LEU A 101 -17.69 15.20 9.24
CA LEU A 101 -17.02 14.19 8.43
C LEU A 101 -18.01 13.56 7.46
N TYR A 102 -17.51 12.88 6.44
CA TYR A 102 -18.31 12.20 5.44
C TYR A 102 -17.97 10.73 5.41
N LYS A 103 -19.01 9.89 5.38
CA LYS A 103 -18.86 8.44 5.21
C LYS A 103 -18.41 8.15 3.79
N VAL A 104 -17.15 7.72 3.63
CA VAL A 104 -16.54 7.29 2.37
C VAL A 104 -16.40 5.76 2.39
N LYS A 105 -16.97 5.09 1.39
CA LYS A 105 -16.84 3.64 1.20
C LYS A 105 -15.80 3.39 0.10
N VAL A 106 -14.72 2.71 0.46
CA VAL A 106 -13.60 2.39 -0.42
C VAL A 106 -13.65 0.91 -0.77
N LEU A 107 -13.57 0.58 -2.05
CA LEU A 107 -13.45 -0.78 -2.57
C LEU A 107 -12.01 -1.01 -2.99
N VAL A 108 -11.42 -2.09 -2.51
CA VAL A 108 -10.10 -2.57 -2.92
C VAL A 108 -10.29 -3.91 -3.61
N LYS A 109 -9.70 -4.09 -4.79
CA LYS A 109 -9.67 -5.36 -5.53
C LYS A 109 -8.28 -5.61 -6.09
N GLY A 110 -7.87 -6.87 -6.08
CA GLY A 110 -6.65 -7.31 -6.72
C GLY A 110 -6.65 -8.81 -6.92
N PHE A 111 -5.52 -9.34 -7.34
CA PHE A 111 -5.29 -10.76 -7.50
C PHE A 111 -4.01 -11.16 -6.77
N PHE A 112 -3.91 -12.41 -6.39
CA PHE A 112 -2.70 -13.00 -5.84
C PHE A 112 -2.47 -14.39 -6.40
N THR A 113 -1.22 -14.83 -6.41
CA THR A 113 -0.85 -16.23 -6.62
C THR A 113 -0.19 -16.79 -5.37
N VAL A 114 -0.15 -18.11 -5.27
CA VAL A 114 0.57 -18.82 -4.22
C VAL A 114 1.70 -19.58 -4.88
N GLU A 115 2.92 -19.28 -4.46
CA GLU A 115 4.13 -19.97 -4.90
C GLU A 115 4.60 -20.90 -3.77
N ILE A 116 4.86 -22.16 -4.10
CA ILE A 116 5.37 -23.15 -3.16
C ILE A 116 6.70 -23.66 -3.70
N THR A 117 7.75 -23.55 -2.90
CA THR A 117 9.10 -23.94 -3.32
C THR A 117 9.66 -24.97 -2.35
N ASP A 118 10.12 -26.10 -2.87
CA ASP A 118 10.81 -27.10 -2.06
C ASP A 118 12.31 -26.81 -1.90
N ARG A 119 12.97 -27.56 -1.01
CA ARG A 119 14.42 -27.45 -0.78
C ARG A 119 15.29 -27.75 -2.01
N MET A 120 14.75 -28.45 -3.02
CA MET A 120 15.46 -28.79 -4.25
C MET A 120 15.32 -27.69 -5.30
N GLY A 121 14.46 -26.69 -5.06
CA GLY A 121 14.16 -25.60 -5.97
C GLY A 121 13.08 -25.95 -6.98
N HIS A 122 12.30 -27.02 -6.78
CA HIS A 122 11.07 -27.22 -7.54
C HIS A 122 10.01 -26.25 -7.05
N VAL A 123 9.26 -25.68 -7.99
CA VAL A 123 8.29 -24.62 -7.73
C VAL A 123 6.93 -25.04 -8.26
N CYS A 124 5.90 -24.86 -7.44
CA CYS A 124 4.50 -24.92 -7.87
C CYS A 124 3.87 -23.54 -7.74
N VAL A 125 3.21 -23.06 -8.79
CA VAL A 125 2.52 -21.75 -8.78
C VAL A 125 1.02 -21.96 -9.02
N SER A 126 0.17 -21.34 -8.20
CA SER A 126 -1.29 -21.37 -8.41
C SER A 126 -1.72 -20.44 -9.54
N ASP A 127 -2.92 -20.68 -10.09
CA ASP A 127 -3.62 -19.65 -10.86
C ASP A 127 -3.84 -18.38 -9.99
N ALA A 128 -4.01 -17.23 -10.66
CA ALA A 128 -4.36 -15.98 -10.01
C ALA A 128 -5.74 -16.05 -9.33
N LYS A 129 -5.83 -15.68 -8.05
CA LYS A 129 -7.07 -15.66 -7.26
C LYS A 129 -7.47 -14.23 -6.93
N PRO A 130 -8.73 -13.85 -7.21
CA PRO A 130 -9.20 -12.51 -6.89
C PRO A 130 -9.39 -12.36 -5.37
N PHE A 131 -9.08 -11.17 -4.86
CA PHE A 131 -9.51 -10.73 -3.54
C PHE A 131 -10.24 -9.39 -3.65
N ALA A 132 -11.18 -9.15 -2.73
CA ALA A 132 -11.89 -7.88 -2.66
C ALA A 132 -12.29 -7.57 -1.22
N THR A 133 -12.21 -6.29 -0.84
CA THR A 133 -12.69 -5.82 0.45
C THR A 133 -13.26 -4.41 0.35
N ALA A 134 -14.28 -4.12 1.17
CA ALA A 134 -14.88 -2.81 1.27
C ALA A 134 -14.59 -2.20 2.64
N GLN A 135 -13.97 -1.03 2.66
CA GLN A 135 -13.58 -0.30 3.86
C GLN A 135 -14.43 0.96 4.01
N THR A 136 -14.82 1.27 5.25
CA THR A 136 -15.53 2.51 5.56
C THR A 136 -14.62 3.45 6.33
N PHE A 137 -14.57 4.70 5.87
CA PHE A 137 -13.85 5.81 6.49
C PHE A 137 -14.82 6.97 6.75
N PHE A 138 -14.49 7.77 7.76
CA PHE A 138 -15.14 9.05 8.02
C PHE A 138 -14.08 10.13 7.83
N LEU A 139 -14.17 10.86 6.71
CA LEU A 139 -13.12 11.78 6.25
C LEU A 139 -13.68 13.16 5.95
N CYS A 140 -12.84 14.19 6.00
CA CYS A 140 -13.11 15.48 5.39
C CYS A 140 -13.18 15.32 3.86
N ALA A 141 -14.36 14.97 3.36
CA ALA A 141 -14.60 14.63 1.96
C ALA A 141 -15.76 15.44 1.37
N PRO A 142 -15.67 16.78 1.31
CA PRO A 142 -16.73 17.63 0.77
C PRO A 142 -17.03 17.31 -0.69
N LYS A 143 -18.19 17.75 -1.18
CA LYS A 143 -18.58 17.59 -2.59
C LYS A 143 -17.51 18.20 -3.51
N GLY A 144 -17.12 17.47 -4.54
CA GLY A 144 -16.08 17.88 -5.49
C GLY A 144 -14.73 17.20 -5.26
N THR A 145 -14.51 16.57 -4.09
CA THR A 145 -13.30 15.77 -3.87
C THR A 145 -13.43 14.36 -4.45
N LYS A 146 -12.29 13.79 -4.84
CA LYS A 146 -12.13 12.43 -5.36
C LYS A 146 -11.24 11.63 -4.41
N LEU A 147 -11.51 10.34 -4.32
CA LEU A 147 -10.65 9.40 -3.62
C LEU A 147 -9.38 9.17 -4.44
N ASN A 148 -8.23 9.32 -3.82
CA ASN A 148 -6.95 8.79 -4.27
C ASN A 148 -6.51 7.75 -3.24
N GLY A 149 -6.36 6.51 -3.67
CA GLY A 149 -6.08 5.40 -2.76
C GLY A 149 -4.94 4.55 -3.29
N LYS A 150 -4.06 4.11 -2.38
CA LYS A 150 -2.90 3.29 -2.71
C LYS A 150 -2.75 2.15 -1.73
N VAL A 151 -2.47 0.96 -2.24
CA VAL A 151 -2.05 -0.19 -1.45
C VAL A 151 -0.52 -0.25 -1.47
N THR A 152 0.08 -0.55 -0.32
CA THR A 152 1.52 -0.80 -0.21
C THR A 152 1.76 -2.20 0.34
N THR A 153 2.62 -2.95 -0.36
CA THR A 153 3.13 -4.29 -0.01
C THR A 153 4.62 -4.21 0.34
N ILE A 154 5.15 -5.28 0.94
CA ILE A 154 6.58 -5.45 1.21
C ILE A 154 7.09 -6.48 0.20
N ASP A 155 8.07 -6.12 -0.61
CA ASP A 155 8.71 -7.00 -1.62
C ASP A 155 7.76 -7.76 -2.57
N GLY A 156 6.53 -7.27 -2.76
CA GLY A 156 5.53 -7.91 -3.63
C GLY A 156 4.63 -8.92 -2.90
N GLU A 157 4.95 -9.26 -1.66
CA GLU A 157 4.13 -10.09 -0.79
C GLU A 157 2.94 -9.31 -0.25
N ILE A 158 1.76 -9.93 -0.28
CA ILE A 158 0.51 -9.33 0.21
C ILE A 158 -0.10 -10.11 1.38
N GLY A 159 0.59 -11.16 1.83
CA GLY A 159 0.06 -12.01 2.88
C GLY A 159 0.93 -13.23 3.17
N ASP A 160 0.39 -14.08 4.02
CA ASP A 160 0.98 -15.33 4.45
C ASP A 160 0.07 -16.50 4.05
N ALA A 161 0.65 -17.68 3.88
CA ALA A 161 -0.13 -18.89 3.64
C ALA A 161 0.42 -20.11 4.38
N SER A 162 -0.49 -21.04 4.70
CA SER A 162 -0.17 -22.34 5.30
C SER A 162 -0.75 -23.45 4.46
N LEU A 163 0.13 -24.24 3.84
CA LEU A 163 -0.23 -25.46 3.12
C LEU A 163 -0.19 -26.65 4.07
N ILE A 164 -1.27 -27.43 4.07
CA ILE A 164 -1.43 -28.63 4.89
C ILE A 164 -1.50 -29.84 3.94
N CYS A 165 -0.52 -30.72 4.08
CA CYS A 165 -0.44 -31.99 3.38
C CYS A 165 -0.73 -33.15 4.35
N VAL A 166 -1.57 -34.11 3.95
CA VAL A 166 -1.88 -35.31 4.74
C VAL A 166 -1.59 -36.55 3.90
N GLY A 167 -0.56 -37.31 4.29
CA GLY A 167 -0.17 -38.52 3.56
C GLY A 167 0.33 -38.25 2.14
N GLY A 168 1.03 -37.13 1.92
CA GLY A 168 1.53 -36.71 0.60
C GLY A 168 0.44 -36.25 -0.36
N ARG A 169 -0.67 -35.73 0.19
CA ARG A 169 -1.82 -35.20 -0.57
C ARG A 169 -2.28 -33.88 -0.02
N PHE A 170 -2.71 -32.99 -0.91
CA PHE A 170 -3.34 -31.73 -0.53
C PHE A 170 -4.53 -31.97 0.40
N ALA A 171 -4.52 -31.31 1.55
CA ALA A 171 -5.67 -31.28 2.46
C ALA A 171 -6.29 -29.89 2.55
N GLN A 172 -5.46 -28.86 2.72
CA GLN A 172 -5.93 -27.49 2.89
C GLN A 172 -4.83 -26.47 2.57
N LEU A 173 -5.22 -25.31 2.07
CA LEU A 173 -4.41 -24.12 1.99
C LEU A 173 -5.18 -22.96 2.62
N ASP A 174 -4.59 -22.35 3.65
CA ASP A 174 -5.13 -21.15 4.26
C ASP A 174 -4.27 -19.95 3.88
N VAL A 175 -4.90 -18.90 3.34
CA VAL A 175 -4.25 -17.66 2.90
C VAL A 175 -4.78 -16.49 3.72
N SER A 176 -3.86 -15.75 4.34
CA SER A 176 -4.13 -14.53 5.10
C SER A 176 -3.57 -13.34 4.32
N ILE A 177 -4.44 -12.44 3.86
CA ILE A 177 -4.05 -11.24 3.13
C ILE A 177 -4.10 -10.04 4.06
N SER A 178 -2.98 -9.32 4.17
CA SER A 178 -2.86 -8.09 4.96
C SER A 178 -2.09 -7.02 4.19
N PHE A 179 -2.63 -5.81 4.16
CA PHE A 179 -1.96 -4.70 3.48
C PHE A 179 -2.24 -3.35 4.12
N CYS A 180 -1.36 -2.39 3.85
CA CYS A 180 -1.57 -1.01 4.22
C CYS A 180 -2.34 -0.28 3.11
N LEU A 181 -3.50 0.28 3.47
CA LEU A 181 -4.31 1.12 2.60
C LEU A 181 -4.12 2.59 2.98
N ASP A 182 -3.57 3.36 2.04
CA ASP A 182 -3.40 4.80 2.08
C ASP A 182 -4.57 5.46 1.33
N VAL A 183 -5.32 6.34 1.99
CA VAL A 183 -6.53 6.97 1.44
C VAL A 183 -6.46 8.49 1.61
N GLN A 184 -6.60 9.19 0.50
CA GLN A 184 -6.60 10.65 0.42
C GLN A 184 -7.88 11.14 -0.27
N MET A 185 -8.41 12.25 0.22
CA MET A 185 -9.49 12.97 -0.45
C MET A 185 -8.94 14.23 -1.09
N GLU A 186 -8.99 14.32 -2.42
CA GLU A 186 -8.34 15.39 -3.17
C GLU A 186 -9.32 16.19 -4.04
N ALA A 187 -9.07 17.48 -4.23
CA ALA A 187 -9.66 18.24 -5.33
C ALA A 187 -8.63 19.17 -5.95
N GLU A 188 -8.75 19.41 -7.26
CA GLU A 188 -7.91 20.41 -7.92
C GLU A 188 -8.30 21.81 -7.49
N VAL A 189 -7.30 22.57 -7.06
CA VAL A 189 -7.45 23.97 -6.67
C VAL A 189 -6.43 24.83 -7.41
N LYS A 190 -6.65 26.14 -7.40
CA LYS A 190 -5.66 27.12 -7.81
C LYS A 190 -5.13 27.79 -6.54
N ILE A 191 -3.83 27.70 -6.32
CA ILE A 191 -3.14 28.40 -5.24
C ILE A 191 -2.40 29.59 -5.81
N GLU A 192 -2.36 30.68 -5.05
CA GLU A 192 -1.48 31.82 -5.29
C GLU A 192 -0.32 31.71 -4.30
N VAL A 193 0.91 31.66 -4.82
CA VAL A 193 2.12 31.56 -4.01
C VAL A 193 3.02 32.74 -4.34
N GLU A 194 3.50 33.42 -3.31
CA GLU A 194 4.48 34.49 -3.44
C GLU A 194 5.87 33.87 -3.62
N GLY A 195 6.46 34.06 -4.80
CA GLY A 195 7.77 33.51 -5.16
C GLY A 195 8.83 34.60 -5.32
N ARG A 196 10.10 34.22 -5.09
CA ARG A 196 11.26 35.05 -5.42
C ARG A 196 12.22 34.29 -6.32
N PHE A 197 12.92 35.00 -7.21
CA PHE A 197 13.98 34.40 -8.02
C PHE A 197 15.14 33.95 -7.12
N CYS A 198 15.46 32.66 -7.15
CA CYS A 198 16.66 32.14 -6.49
C CYS A 198 17.87 32.38 -7.39
N THR A 199 18.87 33.10 -6.91
CA THR A 199 20.21 33.07 -7.49
C THR A 199 21.00 31.89 -6.90
N PRO A 200 21.91 31.27 -7.66
CA PRO A 200 22.85 30.31 -7.07
C PRO A 200 23.56 30.96 -5.89
N ARG A 201 23.64 30.25 -4.75
CA ARG A 201 24.50 30.69 -3.64
C ARG A 201 25.93 30.89 -4.16
N SER A 202 26.62 31.93 -3.68
CA SER A 202 28.06 32.05 -3.94
C SER A 202 28.77 30.77 -3.47
N GLU A 203 29.80 30.34 -4.21
CA GLU A 203 30.66 29.28 -3.71
C GLU A 203 31.19 29.70 -2.34
N LEU A 204 31.04 28.82 -1.36
CA LEU A 204 31.68 29.01 -0.07
C LEU A 204 33.19 28.95 -0.34
N PRO A 205 34.02 29.82 0.28
CA PRO A 205 35.47 29.69 0.19
C PRO A 205 35.90 28.43 0.93
N ILE A 206 35.80 27.28 0.26
CA ILE A 206 36.34 26.01 0.74
C ILE A 206 37.81 26.04 0.36
N ASN A 207 38.63 26.56 1.26
CA ASN A 207 40.04 26.16 1.28
C ASN A 207 40.07 24.65 1.54
N SER A 208 40.48 23.91 0.51
CA SER A 208 41.08 22.57 0.52
C SER A 208 40.61 21.58 1.61
N CYS A 209 39.81 20.57 1.23
CA CYS A 209 40.20 19.17 1.41
C CYS A 209 39.23 18.20 0.73
N ASP A 210 39.84 17.12 0.24
CA ASP A 210 39.31 16.03 -0.57
C ASP A 210 38.37 15.05 0.17
N THR A 211 37.63 14.33 -0.68
CA THR A 211 36.92 13.05 -0.50
C THR A 211 35.72 12.99 0.44
N VAL A 212 34.59 12.75 -0.24
CA VAL A 212 33.30 12.26 0.26
C VAL A 212 33.47 11.14 1.28
N HIS A 213 32.97 11.35 2.51
CA HIS A 213 32.64 10.28 3.45
C HIS A 213 31.13 10.06 3.44
N ILE A 214 30.70 8.85 3.06
CA ILE A 214 29.33 8.36 3.20
C ILE A 214 29.06 8.04 4.70
N PRO A 215 27.84 8.27 5.23
CA PRO A 215 27.60 8.48 6.65
C PRO A 215 27.29 7.20 7.43
N PRO A 216 27.66 7.08 8.72
CA PRO A 216 27.19 6.00 9.57
C PRO A 216 25.74 6.20 10.02
N GLN A 217 24.98 5.10 10.04
CA GLN A 217 23.56 5.05 10.43
C GLN A 217 23.31 5.05 11.95
N CYS A 218 22.06 5.39 12.25
CA CYS A 218 21.40 5.73 13.50
C CYS A 218 21.33 4.60 14.55
N PRO A 219 21.98 4.74 15.73
CA PRO A 219 21.80 3.82 16.86
C PRO A 219 20.46 4.00 17.59
N GLU A 220 19.74 5.09 17.32
CA GLU A 220 18.53 5.48 18.02
C GLU A 220 17.30 5.48 17.10
N LEU A 221 16.63 4.34 17.06
CA LEU A 221 15.16 4.25 17.08
C LEU A 221 14.55 4.89 18.37
N PHE A 222 15.34 5.59 19.20
CA PHE A 222 15.20 5.58 20.65
C PHE A 222 15.76 6.87 21.28
N PRO A 223 14.95 7.84 21.72
CA PRO A 223 15.27 9.28 21.64
C PRO A 223 15.61 9.95 22.98
N ALA A 224 16.09 11.21 22.96
CA ALA A 224 15.95 12.13 24.09
C ALA A 224 15.71 13.60 23.67
N HIS A 225 14.44 14.01 23.79
CA HIS A 225 13.86 15.30 24.23
C HIS A 225 14.62 16.66 24.09
N GLN A 226 13.84 17.64 23.60
CA GLN A 226 13.59 19.04 24.09
C GLN A 226 14.77 19.83 24.69
N SER A 227 14.92 21.14 24.54
CA SER A 227 14.12 22.24 24.00
C SER A 227 15.09 23.44 23.84
N ASP A 228 14.72 24.43 23.03
CA ASP A 228 14.56 25.83 23.43
C ASP A 228 15.68 26.73 22.87
N ASP A 229 15.19 27.86 22.36
CA ASP A 229 15.78 29.19 22.33
C ASP A 229 17.06 29.46 21.53
N ASP A 230 16.83 30.33 20.54
CA ASP A 230 17.42 31.67 20.44
C ASP A 230 18.20 31.98 19.15
N PHE A 231 17.67 33.00 18.47
CA PHE A 231 18.37 34.04 17.71
C PHE A 231 19.49 33.59 16.75
N CYS A 232 19.16 33.48 15.47
CA CYS A 232 19.48 34.46 14.41
C CYS A 232 19.08 33.90 13.04
#